data_AF-A0A843XNL8-F1
#
_entry.id   AF-A0A843XNL8-F1
#
_cell.length_a   1.000
_cell.length_b   1.000
_cell.length_c   1.000
_cell.angle_alpha   90.00
_cell.angle_beta   90.00
_cell.angle_gamma   90.00
#
_symmetry.space_group_name_H-M   'P 1'
#
loop_
_entity.id
_entity.type
_entity.pdbx_description
1 polymer ?
#
loop_
_entity_poly.entity_id
_entity_poly.type
_entity_poly.pdbx_seq_one_letter_code
_entity_poly.pdbx_strand_id
1 'polypeptide(L)'
;MEQYRLFTKEEEETQNLATRRQVLVGVLINQAMQMGLATLMFMSGGLVPAGSNSAQSPSLLRVVGQMAVAMLLMDCWEYFWHRWTHENKFLYKHVHAMHHRIIVPYTYGSQYIHPVDAVVGEILGGLVATLVSGMSPRTAAVFFSLLTLKGLDDHCGMWFPNHPIHRHHLDP
;
A
#
# COMPACT_ATOMS: atom_id res chain seq x y z
N MET A 1 -1.84 1.06 26.01
CA MET A 1 -1.82 0.60 24.61
C MET A 1 -2.28 -0.85 24.47
N GLU A 2 -1.99 -1.76 25.41
CA GLU A 2 -2.37 -3.18 25.28
C GLU A 2 -3.88 -3.44 25.14
N GLN A 3 -4.73 -2.62 25.78
CA GLN A 3 -6.19 -2.73 25.69
C GLN A 3 -6.77 -2.60 24.27
N TYR A 4 -5.99 -2.09 23.32
CA TYR A 4 -6.40 -1.88 21.93
C TYR A 4 -5.78 -2.89 20.98
N ARG A 5 -4.97 -3.85 21.45
CA ARG A 5 -4.38 -4.85 20.56
C ARG A 5 -5.39 -5.94 20.25
N LEU A 6 -5.49 -6.32 18.97
CA LEU A 6 -6.30 -7.45 18.53
C LEU A 6 -5.65 -8.79 18.87
N PHE A 7 -4.33 -8.80 19.01
CA PHE A 7 -3.53 -10.00 19.28
C PHE A 7 -2.53 -9.74 20.42
N THR A 8 -2.27 -10.78 21.20
CA THR A 8 -1.24 -10.80 22.23
C THR A 8 0.16 -10.80 21.60
N LYS A 9 1.19 -10.42 22.38
CA LYS A 9 2.59 -10.54 21.92
C LYS A 9 2.99 -11.99 21.65
N GLU A 10 2.46 -12.92 22.45
CA GLU A 10 2.74 -14.34 22.30
C GLU A 10 2.19 -14.88 20.98
N GLU A 11 0.96 -14.53 20.61
CA GLU A 11 0.38 -14.89 19.31
C GLU A 11 1.20 -14.32 18.15
N GLU A 12 1.59 -13.04 18.23
CA GLU A 12 2.44 -12.41 17.22
C GLU A 12 3.79 -13.13 17.02
N GLU A 13 4.39 -13.62 18.11
CA GLU A 13 5.70 -14.27 18.08
C GLU A 13 5.64 -15.75 17.71
N THR A 14 4.51 -16.43 17.94
CA THR A 14 4.38 -17.88 17.77
C THR A 14 3.63 -18.30 16.51
N GLN A 15 2.67 -17.50 16.03
CA GLN A 15 1.82 -17.87 14.89
C GLN A 15 2.43 -17.47 13.54
N ASN A 16 3.31 -16.48 13.51
CA ASN A 16 3.92 -16.01 12.27
C ASN A 16 4.93 -17.01 11.69
N LEU A 17 4.77 -17.36 10.41
CA LEU A 17 5.64 -18.29 9.67
C LEU A 17 6.92 -17.62 9.14
N ALA A 18 6.96 -16.28 9.13
CA ALA A 18 8.13 -15.49 8.79
C ALA A 18 8.73 -14.88 10.05
N THR A 19 10.05 -14.97 10.20
CA THR A 19 10.76 -14.33 11.32
C THR A 19 10.78 -12.81 11.14
N ARG A 20 10.82 -12.04 12.24
CA ARG A 20 10.94 -10.56 12.17
C ARG A 20 12.13 -10.09 11.32
N ARG A 21 13.24 -10.83 11.32
CA ARG A 21 14.41 -10.54 10.47
C ARG A 21 14.10 -10.72 8.99
N GLN A 22 13.44 -11.81 8.60
CA GLN A 22 13.02 -12.03 7.20
C GLN A 22 12.07 -10.93 6.74
N VAL A 23 11.13 -10.55 7.60
CA VAL A 23 10.17 -9.48 7.34
C VAL A 23 10.89 -8.14 7.15
N LEU A 24 11.75 -7.75 8.09
CA LEU A 24 12.53 -6.52 8.01
C LEU A 24 13.39 -6.45 6.74
N VAL A 25 14.12 -7.52 6.42
CA VAL A 25 14.96 -7.58 5.22
C VAL A 25 14.10 -7.50 3.95
N GLY A 26 12.98 -8.20 3.89
CA GLY A 26 12.06 -8.15 2.75
C GLY A 26 11.50 -6.75 2.53
N VAL A 27 11.08 -6.07 3.60
CA VAL A 27 10.60 -4.68 3.55
C VAL A 27 11.67 -3.74 3.02
N LEU A 28 12.91 -3.85 3.52
CA LEU A 28 14.02 -3.01 3.06
C LEU A 28 14.36 -3.26 1.58
N ILE A 29 14.28 -4.51 1.13
CA ILE A 29 14.46 -4.85 -0.30
C ILE A 29 13.36 -4.21 -1.15
N ASN A 30 12.09 -4.33 -0.75
CA ASN A 30 10.98 -3.73 -1.48
C ASN A 30 11.09 -2.20 -1.53
N GLN A 31 11.42 -1.55 -0.40
CA GLN A 31 11.64 -0.10 -0.37
C GLN A 31 12.80 0.33 -1.26
N ALA A 32 13.94 -0.38 -1.22
CA ALA A 32 15.08 -0.09 -2.08
C ALA A 32 14.71 -0.24 -3.57
N MET A 33 13.95 -1.29 -3.91
CA MET A 33 13.46 -1.53 -5.27
C MET A 33 12.50 -0.42 -5.73
N GLN A 34 11.50 -0.07 -4.92
CA GLN A 34 10.53 0.98 -5.22
C GLN A 34 11.22 2.34 -5.37
N MET A 35 12.15 2.69 -4.48
CA MET A 35 12.94 3.93 -4.57
C MET A 35 13.81 3.95 -5.83
N GLY A 36 14.46 2.84 -6.16
CA GLY A 36 15.27 2.71 -7.36
C GLY A 36 14.45 2.89 -8.64
N LEU A 37 13.28 2.25 -8.71
CA LEU A 37 12.40 2.34 -9.87
C LEU A 37 11.75 3.72 -9.99
N ALA A 38 11.30 4.32 -8.88
CA ALA A 38 10.78 5.68 -8.87
C ALA A 38 11.84 6.71 -9.32
N THR A 39 13.09 6.53 -8.88
CA THR A 39 14.21 7.38 -9.32
C THR A 39 14.48 7.22 -10.82
N LEU A 40 14.48 5.99 -11.33
CA LEU A 40 14.64 5.72 -12.77
C LEU A 40 13.51 6.34 -13.60
N MET A 41 12.26 6.23 -13.15
CA MET A 41 11.11 6.87 -13.80
C MET A 41 11.25 8.39 -13.82
N PHE A 42 11.69 9.00 -12.72
CA PHE A 42 11.94 10.43 -12.64
C PHE A 42 13.08 10.89 -13.57
N MET A 43 14.21 10.16 -13.58
CA MET A 43 15.39 10.49 -14.38
C MET A 43 15.17 10.28 -15.89
N SER A 44 14.34 9.32 -16.28
CA SER A 44 14.03 9.04 -17.69
C SER A 44 13.05 10.05 -18.33
N GLY A 45 12.61 11.07 -17.58
CA GLY A 45 11.52 11.96 -18.00
C GLY A 45 10.19 11.22 -18.13
N GLY A 46 10.09 10.02 -17.55
CA GLY A 46 9.04 9.05 -17.77
C GLY A 46 7.79 9.40 -16.97
N LEU A 47 6.71 9.67 -17.70
CA LEU A 47 5.31 9.49 -17.30
C LEU A 47 4.73 10.45 -16.26
N VAL A 48 5.52 11.24 -15.54
CA VAL A 48 4.95 12.39 -14.81
C VAL A 48 4.79 13.53 -15.82
N PRO A 49 3.56 13.99 -16.11
CA PRO A 49 3.38 15.14 -16.98
C PRO A 49 4.24 16.27 -16.43
N ALA A 50 5.15 16.80 -17.24
CA ALA A 50 5.83 18.04 -16.93
C ALA A 50 4.71 19.04 -16.63
N GLY A 51 4.51 19.35 -15.35
CA GLY A 51 3.45 20.23 -14.92
C GLY A 51 3.57 21.49 -15.76
N SER A 52 2.49 21.87 -16.45
CA SER A 52 2.46 23.13 -17.17
C SER A 52 2.97 24.22 -16.23
N ASN A 53 3.93 25.02 -16.69
CA ASN A 53 4.45 26.21 -15.98
C ASN A 53 3.36 27.30 -15.83
N SER A 54 2.10 26.93 -15.65
CA SER A 54 1.04 27.81 -15.21
C SER A 54 1.35 28.19 -13.76
N ALA A 55 1.76 29.43 -13.55
CA ALA A 55 2.02 30.04 -12.24
C ALA A 55 0.80 30.10 -11.30
N GLN A 56 -0.30 29.41 -11.62
CA GLN A 56 -1.47 29.30 -10.78
C GLN A 56 -1.43 27.99 -10.00
N SER A 57 -1.44 28.10 -8.68
CA SER A 57 -1.67 26.97 -7.78
C SER A 57 -3.00 26.29 -8.12
N PRO A 58 -3.04 24.96 -8.28
CA PRO A 58 -4.29 24.26 -8.55
C PRO A 58 -5.28 24.51 -7.41
N SER A 59 -6.56 24.69 -7.74
CA SER A 59 -7.59 24.85 -6.72
C SER A 59 -7.67 23.61 -5.84
N LEU A 60 -7.98 23.79 -4.54
CA LEU A 60 -8.11 22.68 -3.59
C LEU A 60 -9.14 21.65 -4.08
N LEU A 61 -10.24 22.10 -4.68
CA LEU A 61 -11.26 21.22 -5.25
C LEU A 61 -10.70 20.32 -6.35
N ARG A 62 -9.83 20.85 -7.23
CA ARG A 62 -9.17 20.04 -8.26
C ARG A 62 -8.27 19.00 -7.62
N VAL A 63 -7.44 19.39 -6.65
CA VAL A 63 -6.53 18.48 -5.94
C VAL A 63 -7.32 17.35 -5.26
N VAL A 64 -8.38 17.68 -4.52
CA VAL A 64 -9.25 16.71 -3.85
C VAL A 64 -9.93 15.79 -4.86
N GLY A 65 -10.44 16.33 -5.97
CA GLY A 65 -11.06 15.52 -7.03
C GLY A 65 -10.07 14.56 -7.68
N GLN A 66 -8.84 14.99 -7.95
CA GLN A 66 -7.79 14.13 -8.49
C GLN A 66 -7.42 13.01 -7.52
N MET A 67 -7.29 13.33 -6.23
CA MET A 67 -7.03 12.33 -5.18
C MET A 67 -8.19 11.34 -5.06
N ALA A 68 -9.45 11.79 -5.12
CA ALA A 68 -10.62 10.90 -5.07
C ALA A 68 -10.65 9.92 -6.25
N VAL A 69 -10.38 10.40 -7.48
CA VAL A 69 -10.26 9.53 -8.66
C VAL A 69 -9.10 8.54 -8.50
N ALA A 70 -7.95 9.00 -8.02
CA ALA A 70 -6.79 8.13 -7.78
C ALA A 70 -7.06 7.07 -6.71
N MET A 71 -7.76 7.42 -5.62
CA MET A 71 -8.18 6.48 -4.57
C MET A 71 -9.08 5.39 -5.16
N LEU A 72 -10.13 5.77 -5.91
CA LEU A 72 -11.04 4.79 -6.53
C LEU A 72 -10.31 3.84 -7.48
N LEU A 73 -9.39 4.37 -8.29
CA LEU A 73 -8.58 3.56 -9.20
C LEU A 73 -7.66 2.60 -8.45
N MET A 74 -6.98 3.07 -7.39
CA MET A 74 -6.12 2.21 -6.57
C MET A 74 -6.94 1.14 -5.86
N ASP A 75 -8.07 1.48 -5.26
CA ASP A 75 -8.93 0.51 -4.58
C ASP A 75 -9.43 -0.57 -5.55
N CYS A 76 -9.83 -0.17 -6.77
CA CYS A 76 -10.23 -1.13 -7.80
C CYS A 76 -9.04 -2.02 -8.22
N TRP A 77 -7.88 -1.42 -8.47
CA TRP A 77 -6.69 -2.13 -8.91
C TRP A 77 -6.23 -3.15 -7.88
N GLU A 78 -6.05 -2.72 -6.63
CA GLU A 78 -5.66 -3.57 -5.51
C GLU A 78 -6.69 -4.67 -5.27
N TYR A 79 -7.99 -4.37 -5.31
CA TYR A 79 -9.02 -5.38 -5.18
C TYR A 79 -8.90 -6.49 -6.23
N PHE A 80 -8.78 -6.12 -7.52
CA PHE A 80 -8.70 -7.11 -8.58
C PHE A 80 -7.37 -7.87 -8.60
N TRP A 81 -6.25 -7.19 -8.35
CA TRP A 81 -4.94 -7.86 -8.24
C TRP A 81 -4.93 -8.85 -7.07
N HIS A 82 -5.31 -8.39 -5.88
CA HIS A 82 -5.37 -9.23 -4.68
C HIS A 82 -6.33 -10.41 -4.85
N ARG A 83 -7.52 -10.18 -5.40
CA ARG A 83 -8.47 -11.25 -5.70
C ARG A 83 -7.89 -12.26 -6.68
N TRP A 84 -7.27 -11.79 -7.76
CA TRP A 84 -6.69 -12.66 -8.76
C TRP A 84 -5.54 -13.50 -8.20
N THR A 85 -4.68 -12.92 -7.38
CA THR A 85 -3.59 -13.65 -6.74
C THR A 85 -4.08 -14.68 -5.74
N HIS A 86 -5.25 -14.48 -5.10
CA HIS A 86 -5.89 -15.48 -4.26
C HIS A 86 -6.60 -16.60 -5.04
N GLU A 87 -7.31 -16.26 -6.11
CA GLU A 87 -8.07 -17.24 -6.90
C GLU A 87 -7.17 -18.11 -7.78
N ASN A 88 -6.07 -17.55 -8.28
CA ASN A 88 -5.11 -18.28 -9.08
C ASN A 88 -4.12 -19.04 -8.19
N LYS A 89 -4.22 -20.38 -8.16
CA LYS A 89 -3.35 -21.26 -7.35
C LYS A 89 -1.84 -21.04 -7.57
N PHE A 90 -1.43 -20.73 -8.81
CA PHE A 90 -0.03 -20.49 -9.12
C PHE A 90 0.45 -19.17 -8.51
N LEU A 91 -0.31 -18.08 -8.72
CA LEU A 91 0.01 -16.76 -8.17
C LEU A 91 -0.05 -16.79 -6.65
N TYR A 92 -1.06 -17.44 -6.05
CA TYR A 92 -1.13 -17.61 -4.61
C TYR A 92 0.14 -18.28 -4.10
N LYS A 93 0.47 -19.48 -4.60
CA LYS A 93 1.56 -20.29 -4.05
C LYS A 93 2.95 -19.63 -4.21
N HIS A 94 3.20 -18.94 -5.32
CA HIS A 94 4.55 -18.47 -5.67
C HIS A 94 4.76 -16.97 -5.52
N VAL A 95 3.68 -16.18 -5.42
CA VAL A 95 3.75 -14.73 -5.31
C VAL A 95 3.13 -14.32 -3.97
N HIS A 96 1.83 -14.51 -3.83
CA HIS A 96 1.09 -13.87 -2.75
C HIS A 96 1.21 -14.56 -1.38
N ALA A 97 1.48 -15.87 -1.35
CA ALA A 97 1.64 -16.64 -0.12
C ALA A 97 2.80 -16.13 0.74
N MET A 98 3.79 -15.44 0.18
CA MET A 98 4.85 -14.79 0.96
C MET A 98 4.28 -13.80 1.97
N HIS A 99 3.31 -12.97 1.53
CA HIS A 99 2.66 -11.98 2.38
C HIS A 99 1.86 -12.66 3.50
N HIS A 100 1.12 -13.71 3.17
CA HIS A 100 0.34 -14.52 4.12
C HIS A 100 1.18 -15.39 5.08
N ARG A 101 2.52 -15.27 5.07
CA ARG A 101 3.36 -15.83 6.14
C ARG A 101 3.30 -15.01 7.43
N ILE A 102 2.77 -13.79 7.36
CA ILE A 102 2.42 -12.97 8.52
C ILE A 102 0.94 -13.22 8.82
N ILE A 103 0.69 -14.10 9.77
CA ILE A 103 -0.66 -14.48 10.24
C ILE A 103 -1.19 -13.42 11.21
N VAL A 104 -0.34 -12.99 12.14
CA VAL A 104 -0.64 -11.91 13.09
C VAL A 104 0.05 -10.64 12.59
N PRO A 105 -0.72 -9.67 12.08
CA PRO A 105 -0.16 -8.49 11.43
C PRO A 105 0.46 -7.53 12.44
N TYR A 106 1.48 -6.81 11.97
CA TYR A 106 2.08 -5.65 12.61
C TYR A 106 2.50 -4.65 11.53
N THR A 107 2.55 -3.36 11.91
CA THR A 107 2.57 -2.22 10.97
C THR A 107 3.57 -2.35 9.82
N TYR A 108 4.84 -2.61 10.13
CA TYR A 108 5.90 -2.70 9.10
C TYR A 108 5.83 -3.98 8.26
N GLY A 109 5.06 -4.99 8.69
CA GLY A 109 4.81 -6.21 7.94
C GLY A 109 3.94 -5.99 6.69
N SER A 110 3.24 -4.85 6.60
CA SER A 110 2.44 -4.47 5.42
C SER A 110 3.22 -4.50 4.11
N GLN A 111 4.52 -4.20 4.16
CA GLN A 111 5.41 -4.15 2.99
C GLN A 111 6.22 -5.43 2.79
N TYR A 112 5.95 -6.49 3.57
CA TYR A 112 6.52 -7.81 3.34
C TYR A 112 5.70 -8.56 2.29
N ILE A 113 5.92 -8.17 1.04
CA ILE A 113 5.25 -8.70 -0.14
C ILE A 113 6.29 -9.21 -1.13
N HIS A 114 5.87 -10.09 -2.03
CA HIS A 114 6.75 -10.57 -3.09
C HIS A 114 7.05 -9.43 -4.08
N PRO A 115 8.26 -9.34 -4.70
CA PRO A 115 8.58 -8.26 -5.63
C PRO A 115 7.59 -8.11 -6.80
N VAL A 116 6.98 -9.21 -7.25
CA VAL A 116 5.93 -9.18 -8.27
C VAL A 116 4.65 -8.50 -7.75
N ASP A 117 4.25 -8.77 -6.50
CA ASP A 117 3.11 -8.05 -5.89
C ASP A 117 3.42 -6.57 -5.75
N ALA A 118 4.64 -6.20 -5.32
CA ALA A 118 5.07 -4.81 -5.24
C ALA A 118 5.05 -4.10 -6.60
N VAL A 119 5.54 -4.75 -7.66
CA VAL A 119 5.57 -4.17 -8.99
C VAL A 119 4.16 -4.06 -9.58
N VAL A 120 3.36 -5.12 -9.52
CA VAL A 120 2.06 -5.15 -10.20
C VAL A 120 0.97 -4.46 -9.39
N GLY A 121 0.85 -4.75 -8.09
CA GLY A 121 -0.11 -4.11 -7.19
C GLY A 121 0.23 -2.63 -7.04
N GLU A 122 1.39 -2.34 -6.46
CA GLU A 122 1.67 -0.98 -5.99
C GLU A 122 2.19 -0.06 -7.10
N ILE A 123 3.22 -0.48 -7.86
CA ILE A 123 3.90 0.41 -8.81
C ILE A 123 3.05 0.64 -10.06
N LEU A 124 2.57 -0.42 -10.70
CA LEU A 124 1.72 -0.29 -11.89
C LEU A 124 0.35 0.33 -11.53
N GLY A 125 -0.27 -0.10 -10.43
CA GLY A 125 -1.49 0.53 -9.93
C GLY A 125 -1.30 2.02 -9.66
N GLY A 126 -0.25 2.38 -8.91
CA GLY A 126 0.07 3.77 -8.58
C GLY A 126 0.36 4.64 -9.80
N LEU A 127 1.03 4.07 -10.80
CA LEU A 127 1.28 4.73 -12.08
C LEU A 127 -0.03 4.99 -12.83
N VAL A 128 -0.89 3.98 -12.96
CA VAL A 128 -2.21 4.13 -13.60
C VAL A 128 -3.04 5.19 -12.88
N ALA A 129 -3.11 5.14 -11.54
CA ALA A 129 -3.85 6.10 -10.74
C ALA A 129 -3.31 7.53 -10.93
N THR A 130 -1.99 7.71 -10.94
CA THR A 130 -1.35 9.02 -11.13
C THR A 130 -1.59 9.58 -12.53
N LEU A 131 -1.46 8.75 -13.57
CA LEU A 131 -1.65 9.15 -14.95
C LEU A 131 -3.11 9.54 -15.24
N VAL A 132 -4.06 8.69 -14.84
CA VAL A 132 -5.49 8.90 -15.14
C VAL A 132 -6.06 10.07 -14.35
N SER A 133 -5.67 10.25 -13.09
CA SER A 133 -6.07 11.42 -12.29
C SER A 133 -5.39 12.72 -12.74
N GLY A 134 -4.29 12.62 -13.49
CA GLY A 134 -3.49 13.76 -13.93
C GLY A 134 -2.89 14.55 -12.76
N MET A 135 -2.57 13.87 -11.66
CA MET A 135 -1.97 14.49 -10.48
C MET A 135 -0.59 15.07 -10.80
N SER A 136 -0.30 16.23 -10.22
CA SER A 136 1.08 16.75 -10.20
C SER A 136 1.97 15.85 -9.33
N PRO A 137 3.30 15.83 -9.51
CA PRO A 137 4.17 15.05 -8.63
C PRO A 137 4.06 15.44 -7.15
N ARG A 138 3.75 16.70 -6.83
CA ARG A 138 3.48 17.13 -5.44
C ARG A 138 2.19 16.50 -4.90
N THR A 139 1.12 16.50 -5.70
CA THR A 139 -0.15 15.86 -5.32
C THR A 139 0.02 14.35 -5.18
N ALA A 140 0.75 13.72 -6.10
CA ALA A 140 1.07 12.31 -6.04
C ALA A 140 1.85 11.96 -4.76
N ALA A 141 2.84 12.77 -4.35
CA ALA A 141 3.57 12.54 -3.11
C ALA A 141 2.65 12.54 -1.86
N VAL A 142 1.69 13.46 -1.79
CA VAL A 142 0.68 13.48 -0.73
C VAL A 142 -0.21 12.23 -0.80
N PHE A 143 -0.68 11.88 -2.00
CA PHE A 143 -1.51 10.70 -2.23
C PHE A 143 -0.80 9.40 -1.80
N PHE A 144 0.43 9.16 -2.23
CA PHE A 144 1.21 7.99 -1.84
C PHE A 144 1.49 7.96 -0.33
N SER A 145 1.69 9.12 0.30
CA SER A 145 1.82 9.18 1.77
C SER A 145 0.56 8.68 2.48
N LEU A 146 -0.63 9.06 1.98
CA LEU A 146 -1.90 8.57 2.51
C LEU A 146 -2.10 7.06 2.25
N LEU A 147 -1.71 6.56 1.07
CA LEU A 147 -1.74 5.12 0.79
C LEU A 147 -0.81 4.33 1.72
N THR A 148 0.39 4.84 2.00
CA THR A 148 1.29 4.21 2.98
C THR A 148 0.65 4.20 4.36
N LEU A 149 0.07 5.31 4.81
CA LEU A 149 -0.62 5.37 6.10
C LEU A 149 -1.78 4.38 6.16
N LYS A 150 -2.58 4.27 5.10
CA LYS A 150 -3.67 3.28 4.95
C LYS A 150 -3.14 1.84 5.10
N GLY A 151 -2.06 1.49 4.39
CA GLY A 151 -1.49 0.15 4.47
C GLY A 151 -0.90 -0.19 5.85
N LEU A 152 -0.29 0.79 6.52
CA LEU A 152 0.19 0.63 7.90
C LEU A 152 -0.97 0.45 8.89
N ASP A 153 -2.06 1.19 8.70
CA ASP A 153 -3.29 1.10 9.50
C ASP A 153 -3.95 -0.27 9.35
N ASP A 154 -4.11 -0.76 8.12
CA ASP A 154 -4.68 -2.09 7.82
C ASP A 154 -3.88 -3.24 8.48
N HIS A 155 -2.60 -3.03 8.76
CA HIS A 155 -1.71 -4.02 9.36
C HIS A 155 -1.32 -3.69 10.80
N CYS A 156 -1.91 -2.69 11.44
CA CYS A 156 -1.42 -2.24 12.75
C CYS A 156 -1.73 -3.22 13.89
N GLY A 157 -2.65 -4.17 13.66
CA GLY A 157 -3.06 -5.16 14.66
C GLY A 157 -3.76 -4.51 15.87
N MET A 158 -4.30 -3.30 15.69
CA MET A 158 -4.98 -2.53 16.74
C MET A 158 -6.43 -2.26 16.38
N TRP A 159 -7.26 -2.19 17.41
CA TRP A 159 -8.64 -1.74 17.36
C TRP A 159 -8.77 -0.45 18.15
N PHE A 160 -9.24 0.61 17.50
CA PHE A 160 -9.51 1.89 18.15
C PHE A 160 -11.02 2.12 18.29
N PRO A 161 -11.53 2.47 19.49
CA PRO A 161 -12.93 2.85 19.64
C PRO A 161 -13.19 4.11 18.81
N ASN A 162 -14.20 4.05 17.94
CA ASN A 162 -14.53 5.05 16.90
C ASN A 162 -13.56 5.15 15.72
N HIS A 163 -12.83 4.09 15.40
CA HIS A 163 -12.08 4.04 14.15
C HIS A 163 -13.03 4.31 12.96
N PRO A 164 -12.75 5.32 12.10
CA PRO A 164 -13.67 5.70 11.03
C PRO A 164 -13.85 4.60 9.97
N ILE A 165 -12.94 3.61 9.92
CA ILE A 165 -12.90 2.54 8.90
C ILE A 165 -13.33 1.17 9.46
N HIS A 166 -13.16 0.89 10.76
CA HIS A 166 -13.34 -0.47 11.35
C HIS A 166 -14.58 -0.61 12.25
N ARG A 167 -15.61 0.20 12.02
CA ARG A 167 -16.74 0.40 12.96
C ARG A 167 -17.71 -0.78 13.13
N HIS A 168 -17.61 -1.86 12.34
CA HIS A 168 -18.72 -2.83 12.18
C HIS A 168 -18.36 -4.32 12.18
N HIS A 169 -17.29 -4.78 12.85
CA HIS A 169 -16.95 -6.21 12.78
C HIS A 169 -16.96 -7.02 14.07
N LEU A 170 -17.45 -6.50 15.21
CA LEU A 170 -17.59 -7.31 16.42
C LEU A 170 -18.75 -6.80 17.28
N ASP A 171 -19.97 -7.23 16.98
CA ASP A 171 -20.91 -7.57 18.05
C ASP A 171 -20.69 -9.07 18.35
N PRO A 172 -20.59 -9.47 19.63
CA PRO A 172 -20.24 -10.83 20.05
C PRO A 172 -21.28 -11.89 19.66
#